data_AF-A0A7Y6CDY4-F1
#
_entry.id   AF-A0A7Y6CDY4-F1
#
_cell.length_a   1.000
_cell.length_b   1.000
_cell.length_c   1.000
_cell.angle_alpha   90.00
_cell.angle_beta   90.00
_cell.angle_gamma   90.00
#
_symmetry.space_group_name_H-M   'P 1'
#
loop_
_entity.id
_entity.type
_entity.pdbx_description
1 polymer ?
#
loop_
_entity_poly.entity_id
_entity_poly.type
_entity_poly.pdbx_seq_one_letter_code
_entity_poly.pdbx_strand_id
1 'polypeptide(L)' 'PLEQLCLSPQCGFSSTVEGNELTEEQQWAKLRLIVEVAEEVWG' A
#
# COMPACT_ATOMS: atom_id res chain seq x y z
N PRO A 1 -3.31 3.85 21.56
CA PRO A 1 -3.47 4.58 20.26
C PRO A 1 -2.98 3.76 19.06
N LEU A 2 -1.76 3.23 19.11
CA LEU A 2 -1.16 2.45 18.01
C LEU A 2 -1.92 1.15 17.69
N GLU A 3 -2.43 0.46 18.72
CA GLU A 3 -3.25 -0.77 18.60
C GLU A 3 -4.60 -0.56 17.89
N GLN A 4 -5.00 0.69 17.63
CA GLN A 4 -6.26 1.04 16.94
C GLN A 4 -6.01 1.63 15.55
N LEU A 5 -4.79 1.50 15.02
CA LEU A 5 -4.40 2.01 13.70
C LEU A 5 -4.08 0.83 12.77
N CYS A 6 -4.30 1.05 11.47
CA CYS A 6 -3.94 0.10 10.40
C CYS A 6 -3.30 0.86 9.23
N LEU A 7 -2.52 0.15 8.41
CA LEU A 7 -1.86 0.70 7.24
C LEU A 7 -2.50 0.16 5.94
N SER A 8 -2.75 1.05 4.99
CA SER A 8 -3.26 0.71 3.66
C SER A 8 -2.69 1.64 2.59
N PRO A 9 -2.82 1.31 1.29
CA PRO A 9 -2.59 2.29 0.23
C PRO A 9 -3.55 3.48 0.37
N GLN A 10 -3.22 4.60 -0.26
CA GLN A 10 -4.08 5.79 -0.31
C GLN A 10 -5.41 5.54 -1.05
N CYS A 11 -5.36 4.73 -2.11
CA CYS A 11 -6.48 4.38 -2.97
C CYS A 11 -6.20 3.03 -3.65
N GLY A 12 -7.23 2.43 -4.27
CA GLY A 12 -7.01 1.23 -5.10
C GLY A 12 -6.18 1.53 -6.34
N PHE A 13 -5.53 0.51 -6.92
CA PHE A 13 -4.71 0.66 -8.13
C PHE A 13 -5.52 0.95 -9.41
N SER A 14 -6.85 0.90 -9.35
CA SER A 14 -7.77 1.17 -10.46
C SER A 14 -8.43 2.56 -10.40
N SER A 15 -7.92 3.47 -9.57
CA SER A 15 -8.71 4.64 -9.10
C SER A 15 -8.56 5.94 -9.91
N THR A 16 -8.10 5.92 -11.17
CA THR A 16 -8.00 7.15 -12.00
C THR A 16 -8.38 6.90 -13.46
N VAL A 17 -9.23 7.77 -14.02
CA VAL A 17 -9.53 7.82 -15.47
C VAL A 17 -8.33 8.36 -16.28
N GLU A 18 -7.50 9.21 -15.67
CA GLU A 18 -6.21 9.64 -16.20
C GLU A 18 -5.08 8.85 -15.52
N GLY A 19 -4.76 7.69 -16.10
CA GLY A 19 -3.49 6.97 -16.00
C GLY A 19 -2.63 7.14 -14.74
N ASN A 20 -2.82 6.26 -13.76
CA ASN A 20 -1.69 5.70 -13.03
C ASN A 20 -1.38 4.35 -13.67
N GLU A 21 -0.67 4.35 -14.81
CA GLU A 21 -0.15 3.13 -15.42
C GLU A 21 0.92 2.54 -14.52
N LEU A 22 0.48 1.76 -13.53
CA LEU A 22 1.36 0.94 -12.72
C LEU A 22 1.47 -0.43 -13.37
N THR A 23 2.70 -0.87 -13.62
CA THR A 23 2.94 -2.27 -13.96
C THR A 23 2.49 -3.14 -12.79
N GLU A 24 2.14 -4.39 -13.07
CA GLU A 24 1.79 -5.36 -12.02
C GLU A 24 2.91 -5.45 -10.97
N GLU A 25 4.17 -5.42 -11.40
CA GLU A 25 5.32 -5.41 -10.51
C GLU A 25 5.32 -4.20 -9.56
N GLN A 26 5.01 -3.00 -10.07
CA GLN A 26 4.91 -1.80 -9.24
C GLN A 26 3.76 -1.88 -8.24
N GLN A 27 2.64 -2.51 -8.60
CA GLN A 27 1.53 -2.76 -7.67
C GLN A 27 1.97 -3.69 -6.53
N TRP A 28 2.64 -4.80 -6.87
CA TRP A 28 3.17 -5.73 -5.87
C TRP A 28 4.26 -5.09 -4.99
N ALA A 29 5.13 -4.25 -5.56
CA ALA A 29 6.13 -3.53 -4.78
C ALA A 29 5.48 -2.62 -3.72
N LYS A 30 4.38 -1.93 -4.07
CA LYS A 30 3.62 -1.11 -3.12
C LYS A 30 2.98 -1.95 -2.01
N LEU A 31 2.45 -3.14 -2.33
CA LEU A 31 1.90 -4.04 -1.31
C LEU A 31 2.99 -4.60 -0.39
N ARG A 32 4.16 -4.96 -0.92
CA ARG A 32 5.30 -5.41 -0.11
C ARG A 32 5.75 -4.33 0.86
N LEU A 33 5.87 -3.08 0.41
CA LEU A 33 6.23 -1.95 1.26
C LEU A 33 5.25 -1.78 2.43
N ILE A 34 3.95 -1.96 2.20
CA ILE A 34 2.96 -1.87 3.28
C ILE A 34 3.19 -2.96 4.33
N VAL A 35 3.47 -4.20 3.91
CA VAL A 35 3.75 -5.30 4.84
C VAL A 35 5.03 -5.03 5.63
N GLU A 36 6.10 -4.60 4.95
CA GLU A 36 7.39 -4.28 5.58
C GLU A 36 7.24 -3.18 6.63
N VAL A 37 6.58 -2.07 6.29
CA VAL A 37 6.35 -0.97 7.23
C VAL A 37 5.41 -1.38 8.37
N ALA A 38 4.40 -2.21 8.09
CA ALA A 38 3.52 -2.71 9.13
C ALA A 38 4.29 -3.58 10.14
N GLU A 39 5.23 -4.41 9.69
CA GLU A 39 6.10 -5.19 10.56
C GLU A 39 7.04 -4.28 11.37
N GLU A 40 7.65 -3.27 10.76
CA GLU A 40 8.52 -2.33 11.48
C GLU A 40 7.79 -1.56 12.61
N VAL A 41 6.49 -1.30 12.43
CA VAL A 41 5.70 -0.47 13.36
C VAL A 41 4.95 -1.30 14.40
N TRP A 42 4.49 -2.51 14.06
CA TRP A 42 3.64 -3.35 14.94
C TRP A 42 4.19 -4.76 15.23
N GLY A 43 5.23 -5.22 14.54
CA GLY A 43 5.90 -6.51 14.81
C GLY A 43 6.74 -6.53 16.09
#